data_AF-A0A2V8UFB1-F1
#
_entry.id   AF-A0A2V8UFB1-F1
#
_cell.length_a   1.000
_cell.length_b   1.000
_cell.length_c   1.000
_cell.angle_alpha   90.00
_cell.angle_beta   90.00
_cell.angle_gamma   90.00
#
_symmetry.space_group_name_H-M   'P 1'
#
loop_
_entity.id
_entity.type
_entity.pdbx_description
1 polymer ?
#
loop_
_entity_poly.entity_id
_entity_poly.type
_entity_poly.pdbx_seq_one_letter_code
_entity_poly.pdbx_strand_id
1 'polypeptide(L)'
;MGQQSGAVAEKPSRREGLTFSPQGNLLEDVSHYQAGLVQRSTRVYDEAGRLRETKWHNSDGTEVSTEVKYDQYGQPIRYDANVTYLHVRERALGRKFLKLRESVRSR
;
A
#
# COMPACT_ATOMS: atom_id res chain seq x y z
N MET A 1 47.87 16.93 -14.29
CA MET A 1 46.74 16.26 -14.97
C MET A 1 45.80 15.76 -13.89
N GLY A 2 44.67 16.45 -13.68
CA GLY A 2 43.70 16.08 -12.66
C GLY A 2 42.76 15.00 -13.20
N GLN A 3 42.77 13.82 -12.60
CA GLN A 3 41.76 12.81 -12.86
C GLN A 3 40.49 13.25 -12.14
N GLN A 4 39.53 13.80 -12.87
CA GLN A 4 38.18 13.98 -12.38
C GLN A 4 37.54 12.59 -12.30
N SER A 5 37.46 12.05 -11.09
CA SER A 5 36.68 10.86 -10.77
C SER A 5 35.24 11.10 -11.22
N GLY A 6 34.83 10.42 -12.28
CA GLY A 6 33.45 10.40 -12.73
C GLY A 6 32.59 9.84 -11.62
N ALA A 7 31.83 10.70 -10.94
CA ALA A 7 30.80 10.27 -10.01
C ALA A 7 29.78 9.45 -10.80
N VAL A 8 29.82 8.13 -10.65
CA VAL A 8 28.76 7.26 -11.13
C VAL A 8 27.54 7.66 -10.33
N ALA A 9 26.55 8.29 -10.97
CA ALA A 9 25.32 8.64 -10.30
C ALA A 9 24.69 7.36 -9.74
N GLU A 10 24.83 7.14 -8.43
CA GLU A 10 24.22 6.00 -7.75
C GLU A 10 22.72 6.09 -7.99
N LYS A 11 22.16 5.10 -8.70
CA LYS A 11 20.72 5.03 -8.91
C LYS A 11 20.05 4.97 -7.52
N PRO A 12 19.08 5.83 -7.23
CA PRO A 12 18.47 5.88 -5.91
C PRO A 12 17.91 4.51 -5.54
N SER A 13 18.14 4.10 -4.30
CA SER A 13 17.71 2.80 -3.76
C SER A 13 16.19 2.65 -3.67
N ARG A 14 15.47 3.78 -3.72
CA ARG A 14 14.01 3.87 -3.67
C ARG A 14 13.52 4.99 -4.58
N ARG A 15 12.43 4.72 -5.31
CA ARG A 15 11.65 5.76 -6.02
C ARG A 15 10.23 5.75 -5.48
N GLU A 16 9.73 6.92 -5.13
CA GLU A 16 8.38 7.10 -4.58
C GLU A 16 7.49 7.87 -5.56
N GLY A 17 6.20 7.52 -5.59
CA GLY A 17 5.14 8.24 -6.27
C GLY A 17 4.01 8.52 -5.29
N LEU A 18 3.67 9.80 -5.11
CA LEU A 18 2.63 10.24 -4.19
C LEU A 18 1.50 10.90 -4.98
N THR A 19 0.26 10.51 -4.70
CA THR A 19 -0.93 11.12 -5.27
C THR A 19 -1.73 11.78 -4.16
N PHE A 20 -2.07 13.06 -4.34
CA PHE A 20 -2.82 13.83 -3.36
C PHE A 20 -4.20 14.21 -3.91
N SER A 21 -5.15 14.36 -2.99
CA SER A 21 -6.44 15.00 -3.26
C SER A 21 -6.26 16.50 -3.53
N PRO A 22 -7.23 17.18 -4.15
CA PRO A 22 -7.20 18.63 -4.31
C PRO A 22 -7.05 19.39 -2.98
N GLN A 23 -7.48 18.80 -1.86
CA GLN A 23 -7.37 19.34 -0.51
C GLN A 23 -6.03 19.06 0.17
N GLY A 24 -5.10 18.38 -0.51
CA GLY A 24 -3.76 18.07 0.00
C GLY A 24 -3.65 16.78 0.83
N ASN A 25 -4.74 16.02 1.01
CA ASN A 25 -4.68 14.70 1.66
C ASN A 25 -4.01 13.67 0.74
N LEU A 26 -3.10 12.85 1.28
CA LEU A 26 -2.41 11.79 0.54
C LEU A 26 -3.37 10.63 0.24
N LEU A 27 -3.69 10.40 -1.04
CA LEU A 27 -4.61 9.34 -1.47
C LEU A 27 -3.89 8.03 -1.74
N GLU A 28 -2.68 8.11 -2.30
CA GLU A 28 -1.90 6.94 -2.69
C GLU A 28 -0.40 7.20 -2.57
N ASP A 29 0.31 6.20 -2.08
CA ASP A 29 1.77 6.12 -2.08
C ASP A 29 2.21 4.83 -2.78
N VAL A 30 3.18 4.95 -3.69
CA VAL A 30 3.81 3.83 -4.39
C VAL A 30 5.31 3.93 -4.24
N SER A 31 5.90 2.92 -3.61
CA SER A 31 7.34 2.82 -3.39
C SER A 31 7.93 1.68 -4.22
N HIS A 32 8.89 2.02 -5.08
CA HIS A 32 9.67 1.07 -5.89
C HIS A 32 11.05 0.92 -5.28
N TYR A 33 11.44 -0.30 -4.96
CA TYR A 33 12.76 -0.63 -4.45
C TYR A 33 13.60 -1.33 -5.52
N GLN A 34 14.93 -1.29 -5.39
CA GLN A 34 15.88 -1.81 -6.41
C GLN A 34 15.64 -3.28 -6.83
N ALA A 35 15.02 -4.11 -5.97
CA ALA A 35 14.69 -5.50 -6.27
C ALA A 35 13.38 -5.70 -7.07
N GLY A 36 12.77 -4.63 -7.58
CA GLY A 36 11.44 -4.68 -8.21
C GLY A 36 10.29 -4.85 -7.19
N LEU A 37 10.61 -4.75 -5.89
CA LEU A 37 9.61 -4.69 -4.83
C LEU A 37 8.78 -3.43 -5.03
N VAL A 38 7.47 -3.60 -5.14
CA VAL A 38 6.54 -2.48 -5.14
C VAL A 38 5.68 -2.61 -3.91
N GLN A 39 5.72 -1.58 -3.07
CA GLN A 39 4.72 -1.37 -2.03
C GLN A 39 3.77 -0.28 -2.49
N ARG A 40 2.48 -0.52 -2.34
CA ARG A 40 1.44 0.47 -2.63
C ARG A 40 0.54 0.61 -1.42
N SER A 41 0.21 1.83 -1.05
CA SER A 41 -0.83 2.10 -0.07
C SER A 41 -1.86 3.08 -0.60
N THR A 42 -3.13 2.86 -0.26
CA THR A 42 -4.23 3.76 -0.60
C THR A 42 -4.97 4.18 0.66
N ARG A 43 -5.43 5.42 0.71
CA ARG A 43 -6.06 6.02 1.88
C ARG A 43 -7.39 6.65 1.50
N VAL A 44 -8.39 6.43 2.35
CA VAL A 44 -9.73 7.00 2.19
C VAL A 44 -10.00 7.89 3.39
N TYR A 45 -10.52 9.07 3.12
CA TYR A 45 -10.87 10.06 4.14
C TYR A 45 -12.38 10.29 4.14
N ASP A 46 -12.93 10.65 5.29
CA ASP A 46 -14.30 11.16 5.37
C ASP A 46 -14.39 12.63 4.94
N GLU A 47 -15.62 13.17 4.90
CA GLU A 47 -15.88 14.56 4.51
C GLU A 47 -15.21 15.58 5.44
N ALA A 48 -14.91 15.21 6.68
CA ALA A 48 -14.17 16.04 7.63
C ALA A 48 -12.64 15.92 7.46
N GLY A 49 -12.16 15.15 6.49
CA GLY A 49 -10.73 14.95 6.22
C GLY A 49 -10.06 13.95 7.16
N ARG A 50 -10.83 13.13 7.89
CA ARG A 50 -10.28 12.11 8.81
C ARG A 50 -10.08 10.79 8.10
N LEU A 51 -8.97 10.11 8.38
CA LEU A 51 -8.61 8.84 7.75
C LEU A 51 -9.60 7.73 8.14
N ARG A 52 -10.40 7.24 7.19
CA ARG A 52 -11.36 6.16 7.39
C ARG A 52 -10.77 4.79 7.12
N GLU A 53 -9.95 4.68 6.08
CA GLU A 53 -9.40 3.40 5.65
C GLU A 53 -7.98 3.59 5.13
N THR A 54 -7.10 2.64 5.46
CA THR A 54 -5.83 2.48 4.75
C THR A 54 -5.75 1.05 4.23
N LYS A 55 -5.32 0.88 2.99
CA LYS A 55 -4.97 -0.41 2.41
C LYS A 55 -3.49 -0.41 2.05
N TRP A 56 -2.78 -1.48 2.35
CA TRP A 56 -1.41 -1.74 1.96
C TRP A 56 -1.38 -3.00 1.10
N HIS A 57 -0.74 -2.90 -0.05
CA HIS A 57 -0.45 -4.01 -0.94
C HIS A 57 1.05 -4.27 -0.87
N ASN A 58 1.40 -5.42 -0.31
CA ASN A 58 2.78 -5.88 -0.26
C ASN A 58 3.08 -6.72 -1.50
N SER A 59 4.35 -6.73 -1.88
CA SER A 59 4.87 -7.48 -3.02
C SER A 59 4.71 -8.99 -2.89
N ASP A 60 4.61 -9.52 -1.67
CA ASP A 60 4.37 -10.95 -1.41
C ASP A 60 2.90 -11.37 -1.65
N GLY A 61 2.05 -10.43 -2.06
CA GLY A 61 0.63 -10.67 -2.31
C GLY A 61 -0.24 -10.50 -1.07
N THR A 62 0.34 -10.21 0.10
CA THR A 62 -0.45 -9.81 1.28
C THR A 62 -1.03 -8.41 1.08
N GLU A 63 -2.33 -8.31 1.32
CA GLU A 63 -3.07 -7.05 1.44
C GLU A 63 -3.46 -6.85 2.90
N VAL A 64 -3.03 -5.75 3.50
CA VAL A 64 -3.50 -5.35 4.83
C VAL A 64 -4.46 -4.19 4.64
N SER A 65 -5.57 -4.18 5.37
CA SER A 65 -6.48 -3.04 5.40
C SER A 65 -6.85 -2.72 6.84
N THR A 66 -6.87 -1.44 7.17
CA THR A 66 -7.31 -0.95 8.47
C THR A 66 -8.46 0.02 8.26
N GLU A 67 -9.57 -0.20 8.95
CA GLU A 67 -10.68 0.75 9.06
C GLU A 67 -10.63 1.43 10.43
N VAL A 68 -10.86 2.75 10.45
CA VAL A 68 -10.94 3.55 11.68
C VAL A 68 -12.34 4.12 11.81
N LYS A 69 -12.93 3.97 13.01
CA LYS A 69 -14.19 4.62 13.36
C LYS A 69 -13.95 5.68 14.41
N TYR A 70 -14.61 6.82 14.20
CA TYR A 70 -14.54 7.97 15.08
C TYR A 70 -15.89 8.17 15.79
N ASP A 71 -15.83 8.72 16.99
CA ASP A 71 -17.01 9.25 17.67
C ASP A 71 -17.44 10.61 17.07
N GLN A 72 -18.48 11.21 17.67
CA GLN A 72 -18.99 12.52 17.29
C GLN A 72 -18.01 13.68 17.52
N TYR A 73 -17.00 13.50 18.37
CA TYR A 73 -15.96 14.49 18.66
C TYR A 73 -14.71 14.29 17.79
N GLY A 74 -14.72 13.28 16.91
CA GLY A 74 -13.58 12.96 16.05
C GLY A 74 -12.48 12.17 16.73
N GLN A 75 -12.74 11.56 17.89
CA GLN A 75 -11.80 10.67 18.55
C GLN A 75 -11.97 9.24 18.03
N PRO A 76 -10.88 8.51 17.75
CA PRO A 76 -10.96 7.15 17.27
C PRO A 76 -11.46 6.22 18.38
N ILE A 77 -12.54 5.48 18.10
CA ILE A 77 -13.17 4.54 19.04
C ILE A 77 -12.93 3.08 18.65
N ARG A 78 -12.47 2.82 17.41
CA ARG A 78 -12.24 1.47 16.92
C ARG A 78 -11.25 1.45 15.76
N TYR A 79 -10.40 0.43 15.78
CA TYR A 79 -9.45 0.09 14.73
C TYR A 79 -9.70 -1.36 14.32
N ASP A 80 -10.18 -1.58 13.10
CA ASP A 80 -10.37 -2.93 12.56
C ASP A 80 -9.28 -3.22 11.54
N ALA A 81 -8.34 -4.10 11.88
CA ALA A 81 -7.33 -4.59 10.96
C ALA A 81 -7.77 -5.91 10.31
N ASN A 82 -7.75 -5.95 8.98
CA ASN A 82 -8.03 -7.12 8.18
C ASN A 82 -6.79 -7.41 7.33
N VAL A 83 -6.21 -8.59 7.52
CA VAL A 83 -5.11 -9.08 6.70
C VAL A 83 -5.69 -10.10 5.72
N THR A 84 -5.45 -9.89 4.45
CA THR A 84 -5.84 -10.79 3.38
C THR A 84 -4.61 -11.29 2.67
N TYR A 85 -4.49 -12.60 2.53
CA TYR A 85 -3.47 -13.20 1.69
C TYR A 85 -4.07 -13.46 0.30
N LEU A 86 -3.56 -12.77 -0.73
CA LEU A 86 -3.86 -13.14 -2.11
C LEU A 86 -2.95 -14.31 -2.50
N HIS A 87 -3.41 -15.53 -2.22
CA HIS A 87 -2.75 -16.73 -2.72
C HIS A 87 -3.03 -16.85 -4.23
N VAL A 88 -2.02 -16.60 -5.07
CA VAL A 88 -2.07 -17.02 -6.48
C VAL A 88 -1.74 -18.51 -6.50
N ARG A 89 -2.74 -19.36 -6.24
CA ARG A 89 -2.58 -20.81 -6.46
C ARG A 89 -2.69 -21.08 -7.96
N GLU A 90 -1.60 -21.50 -8.58
CA GLU A 90 -1.61 -22.13 -9.89
C GLU A 90 -2.30 -23.50 -9.77
N ARG A 91 -3.62 -23.53 -10.00
CA ARG A 91 -4.28 -24.80 -10.33
C ARG A 91 -4.23 -24.96 -11.83
N ALA A 92 -3.54 -26.01 -12.28
CA ALA A 92 -3.61 -26.52 -13.64
C ALA A 92 -5.04 -27.06 -13.91
N LEU A 93 -5.99 -26.16 -14.10
CA LEU A 93 -7.28 -26.42 -14.73
C LEU A 93 -7.32 -25.51 -15.94
N GLY A 94 -7.10 -26.12 -17.11
CA GLY A 94 -6.92 -25.49 -18.42
C GLY A 94 -7.32 -24.01 -18.51
N ARG A 95 -6.32 -23.13 -18.64
CA ARG A 95 -6.44 -21.73 -19.09
C ARG A 95 -7.44 -20.84 -18.34
N LYS A 96 -7.69 -21.03 -17.04
CA LYS A 96 -8.36 -20.01 -16.21
C LYS A 96 -7.66 -19.81 -14.86
N PHE A 97 -7.14 -18.60 -14.67
CA PHE A 97 -6.53 -18.15 -13.42
C PHE A 97 -7.64 -17.78 -12.41
N LEU A 98 -7.76 -18.52 -11.30
CA LEU A 98 -8.69 -18.19 -10.22
C LEU A 98 -7.90 -17.66 -9.01
N LYS A 99 -8.04 -16.36 -8.72
CA LYS A 99 -7.48 -15.76 -7.49
C LYS A 99 -8.35 -16.17 -6.31
N LEU A 100 -7.78 -16.88 -5.33
CA LEU A 100 -8.45 -17.24 -4.08
C LEU A 100 -8.08 -16.21 -3.01
N ARG A 101 -9.08 -15.63 -2.32
CA ARG A 101 -8.89 -14.58 -1.31
C ARG A 101 -9.23 -15.14 0.07
N GLU A 102 -8.24 -15.27 0.95
CA GLU A 102 -8.43 -15.66 2.36
C GLU A 102 -8.21 -14.43 3.25
N SER A 103 -9.20 -14.07 4.06
CA SER A 103 -9.17 -12.87 4.92
C SER A 103 -9.25 -13.25 6.41
N VAL A 104 -8.31 -12.75 7.20
CA VAL A 104 -8.26 -12.88 8.66
C VAL A 104 -8.54 -11.50 9.27
N ARG A 105 -9.53 -11.42 10.16
CA ARG A 105 -9.91 -10.18 10.87
C ARG A 105 -9.46 -10.27 12.32
N SER A 106 -8.66 -9.30 12.77
CA SER A 106 -8.37 -9.11 14.19
C SER A 106 -9.38 -8.11 14.76
N ARG A 107 -10.03 -8.45 15.88
CA ARG A 107 -11.00 -7.59 16.58
C ARG A 107 -10.35 -6.88 17.77
#